data_AF-A0A534T5W8-F1
#
_entry.id   AF-A0A534T5W8-F1
#
_cell.length_a   1.000
_cell.length_b   1.000
_cell.length_c   1.000
_cell.angle_alpha   90.00
_cell.angle_beta   90.00
_cell.angle_gamma   90.00
#
_symmetry.space_group_name_H-M   'P 1'
#
loop_
_entity.id
_entity.type
_entity.pdbx_description
1 polymer ?
#
loop_
_entity_poly.entity_id
_entity_poly.type
_entity_poly.pdbx_seq_one_letter_code
_entity_poly.pdbx_strand_id
1 'polypeptide(L)'
;MSAPGAGEPKLGKKDFVSDQDVRWCPGCGDYAILSQVQKVLPELGVPRERFVFISGIGCSSRFPYYVNTYGFHSIHGRAPAIATGLKTSRPDLSVWVVTGDGDALSIGGNHLIHILRRNLDVNILLFNNKIYGLTKGQYSPTSEVGKVTKSTPVGSIDHPFDPIAL
;
A
#
# COMPACT_ATOMS: atom_id res chain seq x y z
N MET A 1 -19.24 8.43 -16.32
CA MET A 1 -18.22 7.43 -16.70
C MET A 1 -18.33 7.25 -18.19
N SER A 2 -17.42 7.82 -18.98
CA SER A 2 -17.42 7.55 -20.42
C SER A 2 -16.96 6.11 -20.63
N ALA A 3 -17.73 5.34 -21.39
CA ALA A 3 -17.34 4.01 -21.82
C ALA A 3 -15.95 4.06 -22.49
N PRO A 4 -15.13 3.00 -22.37
CA PRO A 4 -13.88 2.92 -23.13
C PRO A 4 -14.19 3.17 -24.60
N GLY A 5 -13.46 4.11 -25.21
CA GLY A 5 -13.65 4.46 -26.61
C GLY A 5 -13.50 3.20 -27.46
N ALA A 6 -14.48 2.94 -28.33
CA ALA A 6 -14.44 1.82 -29.25
C ALA A 6 -13.17 1.91 -30.10
N GLY A 7 -12.13 1.12 -29.75
CA GLY A 7 -10.84 1.12 -30.41
C GLY A 7 -9.61 1.04 -29.50
N GLU A 8 -9.73 1.25 -28.18
CA GLU A 8 -8.58 1.12 -27.28
C GLU A 8 -8.22 -0.35 -27.02
N PRO A 9 -6.93 -0.74 -27.14
CA PRO A 9 -6.50 -2.11 -26.89
C PRO A 9 -6.78 -2.51 -25.44
N LYS A 10 -7.35 -3.70 -25.26
CA LYS A 10 -7.65 -4.25 -23.93
C LYS A 10 -6.34 -4.46 -23.16
N LEU A 11 -6.18 -3.74 -22.06
CA LEU A 11 -5.04 -3.92 -21.16
C LEU A 11 -5.00 -5.35 -20.61
N GLY A 12 -3.80 -5.85 -20.38
CA GLY A 12 -3.52 -7.12 -19.70
C GLY A 12 -2.52 -6.94 -18.58
N LYS A 13 -2.25 -8.03 -17.84
CA LYS A 13 -1.32 -8.01 -16.69
C LYS A 13 0.04 -7.40 -17.04
N LYS A 14 0.58 -7.74 -18.23
CA LYS A 14 1.90 -7.30 -18.67
C LYS A 14 2.02 -5.78 -18.77
N ASP A 15 0.92 -5.08 -19.07
CA ASP A 15 0.91 -3.62 -19.17
C ASP A 15 1.12 -2.94 -17.81
N PHE A 16 0.82 -3.64 -16.71
CA PHE A 16 0.98 -3.17 -15.34
C PHE A 16 2.27 -3.68 -14.65
N VAL A 17 3.07 -4.49 -15.33
CA VAL A 17 4.39 -4.92 -14.82
C VAL A 17 5.42 -3.86 -15.17
N SER A 18 6.16 -3.35 -14.19
CA SER A 18 7.28 -2.43 -14.42
C SER A 18 8.53 -3.17 -14.95
N ASP A 19 9.48 -2.42 -15.48
CA ASP A 19 10.82 -2.89 -15.82
C ASP A 19 11.77 -3.05 -14.60
N GLN A 20 11.32 -2.66 -13.40
CA GLN A 20 12.11 -2.73 -12.18
C GLN A 20 12.15 -4.13 -11.56
N ASP A 21 13.35 -4.55 -11.15
CA ASP A 21 13.54 -5.77 -10.37
C ASP A 21 12.90 -5.68 -8.99
N VAL A 22 12.11 -6.69 -8.63
CA VAL A 22 11.52 -6.79 -7.29
C VAL A 22 12.59 -7.20 -6.28
N ARG A 23 12.80 -6.37 -5.25
CA ARG A 23 13.89 -6.50 -4.25
C ARG A 23 13.42 -7.04 -2.89
N TRP A 24 12.28 -7.73 -2.85
CA TRP A 24 11.82 -8.40 -1.64
C TRP A 24 12.58 -9.70 -1.39
N CYS A 25 12.55 -10.18 -0.14
CA CYS A 25 13.18 -11.46 0.20
C CYS A 25 12.49 -12.62 -0.54
N PRO A 26 13.22 -13.67 -0.97
CA PRO A 26 12.61 -14.88 -1.50
C PRO A 26 11.58 -15.45 -0.51
N GLY A 27 10.38 -15.75 -1.00
CA GLY A 27 9.26 -16.23 -0.17
C GLY A 27 8.45 -15.14 0.55
N CYS A 28 8.77 -13.85 0.36
CA CYS A 28 7.97 -12.76 0.91
C CYS A 28 6.53 -12.75 0.33
N GLY A 29 5.53 -12.58 1.19
CA GLY A 29 4.11 -12.53 0.78
C GLY A 29 3.77 -11.36 -0.15
N ASP A 30 4.55 -10.28 -0.12
CA ASP A 30 4.36 -9.08 -0.95
C ASP A 30 4.37 -9.42 -2.45
N TYR A 31 5.11 -10.47 -2.88
CA TYR A 31 5.08 -10.97 -4.25
C TYR A 31 3.69 -11.43 -4.69
N ALA A 32 2.97 -12.12 -3.81
CA ALA A 32 1.62 -12.59 -4.12
C ALA A 32 0.66 -11.40 -4.27
N ILE A 33 0.75 -10.42 -3.37
CA ILE A 33 -0.08 -9.21 -3.42
C ILE A 33 0.18 -8.44 -4.72
N LEU A 34 1.45 -8.21 -5.08
CA LEU A 34 1.83 -7.54 -6.33
C LEU A 34 1.27 -8.27 -7.56
N SER A 35 1.46 -9.57 -7.63
CA SER A 35 1.00 -10.38 -8.76
C SER A 35 -0.52 -10.35 -8.92
N GLN A 36 -1.27 -10.34 -7.81
CA GLN A 36 -2.73 -10.24 -7.85
C GLN A 36 -3.21 -8.85 -8.24
N VAL A 37 -2.60 -7.78 -7.70
CA VAL A 37 -2.95 -6.41 -8.09
C VAL A 37 -2.73 -6.23 -9.59
N GLN A 38 -1.55 -6.58 -10.12
CA GLN A 38 -1.26 -6.48 -11.56
C GLN A 38 -2.24 -7.30 -12.43
N LYS A 39 -2.78 -8.40 -11.90
CA LYS A 39 -3.78 -9.22 -12.59
C LYS A 39 -5.16 -8.56 -12.61
N VAL A 40 -5.55 -7.90 -11.51
CA VAL A 40 -6.89 -7.30 -11.33
C VAL A 40 -7.01 -5.93 -11.98
N LEU A 41 -5.95 -5.11 -12.00
CA LEU A 41 -6.02 -3.74 -12.56
C LEU A 41 -6.62 -3.66 -13.98
N PRO A 42 -6.27 -4.54 -14.94
CA PRO A 42 -6.89 -4.54 -16.27
C PRO A 42 -8.41 -4.81 -16.27
N GLU A 43 -8.93 -5.49 -15.25
CA GLU A 43 -10.34 -5.86 -15.13
C GLU A 43 -11.20 -4.70 -14.60
N LEU A 44 -10.58 -3.67 -14.03
CA LEU A 44 -11.29 -2.52 -13.44
C LEU A 44 -11.78 -1.51 -14.47
N GLY A 45 -11.42 -1.65 -15.75
CA GLY A 45 -11.87 -0.76 -16.83
C GLY A 45 -11.36 0.68 -16.72
N VAL A 46 -10.29 0.91 -15.94
CA VAL A 46 -9.65 2.22 -15.78
C VAL A 46 -8.39 2.27 -16.65
N PRO A 47 -8.18 3.34 -17.44
CA PRO A 47 -6.94 3.50 -18.21
C PRO A 47 -5.72 3.52 -17.31
N ARG A 48 -4.61 2.92 -17.76
CA ARG A 48 -3.40 2.70 -16.96
C ARG A 48 -2.85 4.00 -16.36
N GLU A 49 -2.85 5.06 -17.14
CA GLU A 49 -2.40 6.42 -16.79
C GLU A 49 -3.31 7.14 -15.78
N ARG A 50 -4.49 6.59 -15.46
CA ARG A 50 -5.40 7.12 -14.42
C ARG A 50 -5.25 6.43 -13.07
N PHE A 51 -4.45 5.37 -12.98
CA PHE A 51 -4.06 4.79 -11.70
C PHE A 51 -2.88 5.54 -11.10
N VAL A 52 -2.98 5.82 -9.79
CA VAL A 52 -1.87 6.36 -9.01
C VAL A 52 -1.67 5.58 -7.73
N PHE A 53 -0.50 4.95 -7.60
CA PHE A 53 -0.10 4.23 -6.38
C PHE A 53 0.77 5.12 -5.49
N ILE A 54 0.32 5.39 -4.26
CA ILE A 54 1.02 6.22 -3.29
C ILE A 54 1.42 5.34 -2.11
N SER A 55 2.69 5.35 -1.74
CA SER A 55 3.19 4.57 -0.61
C SER A 55 3.99 5.40 0.38
N GLY A 56 4.10 4.90 1.61
CA GLY A 56 4.92 5.47 2.67
C GLY A 56 6.36 4.95 2.59
N ILE A 57 6.88 4.41 3.71
CA ILE A 57 8.21 3.79 3.77
C ILE A 57 8.11 2.41 4.43
N GLY A 58 8.77 1.41 3.83
CA GLY A 58 8.76 0.01 4.28
C GLY A 58 8.98 -0.96 3.12
N CYS A 59 9.05 -2.27 3.41
CA CYS A 59 9.12 -3.28 2.36
C CYS A 59 7.91 -3.18 1.44
N SER A 60 6.71 -3.14 2.02
CA SER A 60 5.45 -2.91 1.31
C SER A 60 5.46 -1.63 0.48
N SER A 61 6.11 -0.57 0.98
CA SER A 61 6.08 0.74 0.32
C SER A 61 6.96 0.84 -0.92
N ARG A 62 7.74 -0.19 -1.25
CA ARG A 62 8.41 -0.28 -2.57
C ARG A 62 7.43 -0.58 -3.71
N PHE A 63 6.19 -0.94 -3.41
CA PHE A 63 5.19 -1.37 -4.37
C PHE A 63 4.99 -0.46 -5.58
N PRO A 64 4.96 0.89 -5.47
CA PRO A 64 4.78 1.75 -6.64
C PRO A 64 5.92 1.62 -7.68
N TYR A 65 7.12 1.17 -7.28
CA TYR A 65 8.18 0.89 -8.26
C TYR A 65 7.90 -0.33 -9.13
N TYR A 66 7.01 -1.22 -8.67
CA TYR A 66 6.76 -2.53 -9.29
C TYR A 66 5.48 -2.59 -10.11
N VAL A 67 4.77 -1.47 -10.22
CA VAL A 67 3.55 -1.33 -11.01
C VAL A 67 3.75 -0.22 -12.02
N ASN A 68 3.50 -0.53 -13.29
CA ASN A 68 3.72 0.39 -14.40
C ASN A 68 2.58 1.42 -14.54
N THR A 69 2.46 2.30 -13.56
CA THR A 69 1.46 3.38 -13.45
C THR A 69 2.13 4.65 -12.94
N TYR A 70 1.39 5.75 -12.79
CA TYR A 70 1.90 6.85 -11.97
C TYR A 70 2.01 6.40 -10.51
N GLY A 71 2.98 6.95 -9.78
CA GLY A 71 3.14 6.62 -8.39
C GLY A 71 4.03 7.59 -7.61
N PHE A 72 3.83 7.60 -6.29
CA PHE A 72 4.63 8.34 -5.33
C PHE A 72 5.15 7.38 -4.28
N HIS A 73 6.47 7.25 -4.17
CA HIS A 73 7.10 6.72 -2.96
C HIS A 73 7.41 7.89 -2.05
N SER A 74 6.57 8.07 -1.03
CA SER A 74 6.57 9.28 -0.22
C SER A 74 7.45 9.14 1.03
N ILE A 75 7.01 9.72 2.15
CA ILE A 75 7.71 9.64 3.44
C ILE A 75 6.88 8.83 4.43
N HIS A 76 7.55 8.28 5.44
CA HIS A 76 6.98 7.29 6.34
C HIS A 76 5.68 7.77 7.01
N GLY A 77 4.60 7.01 6.84
CA GLY A 77 3.27 7.29 7.38
C GLY A 77 2.57 8.52 6.80
N ARG A 78 3.01 9.08 5.67
CA ARG A 78 2.37 10.25 5.05
C ARG A 78 1.64 9.95 3.75
N ALA A 79 1.63 8.69 3.31
CA ALA A 79 0.89 8.29 2.12
C ALA A 79 -0.61 8.67 2.17
N PRO A 80 -1.36 8.48 3.28
CA PRO A 80 -2.75 8.94 3.36
C PRO A 80 -2.91 10.46 3.22
N ALA A 81 -1.97 11.24 3.77
CA ALA A 81 -2.02 12.70 3.68
C ALA A 81 -1.82 13.18 2.23
N ILE A 82 -0.84 12.58 1.52
CA ILE A 82 -0.57 12.90 0.12
C ILE A 82 -1.71 12.42 -0.78
N ALA A 83 -2.25 11.22 -0.53
CA ALA A 83 -3.41 10.69 -1.24
C ALA A 83 -4.63 11.58 -1.07
N THR A 84 -4.83 12.15 0.12
CA THR A 84 -5.89 13.12 0.38
C THR A 84 -5.75 14.35 -0.53
N GLY A 85 -4.55 14.92 -0.61
CA GLY A 85 -4.28 16.05 -1.49
C GLY A 85 -4.51 15.72 -2.97
N LEU A 86 -3.98 14.59 -3.44
CA LEU A 86 -4.14 14.16 -4.83
C LEU A 86 -5.61 13.93 -5.19
N LYS A 87 -6.33 13.13 -4.40
CA LYS A 87 -7.72 12.77 -4.70
C LYS A 87 -8.65 13.97 -4.66
N THR A 88 -8.39 14.93 -3.78
CA THR A 88 -9.15 16.19 -3.72
C THR A 88 -8.91 17.06 -4.95
N SER A 89 -7.66 17.15 -5.44
CA SER A 89 -7.31 17.95 -6.61
C SER A 89 -7.66 17.28 -7.94
N ARG A 90 -7.65 15.94 -7.99
CA ARG A 90 -7.86 15.13 -9.18
C ARG A 90 -8.82 13.97 -8.85
N PRO A 91 -10.13 14.25 -8.69
CA PRO A 91 -11.12 13.25 -8.32
C PRO A 91 -11.32 12.17 -9.40
N ASP A 92 -10.89 12.44 -10.64
CA ASP A 92 -11.00 11.53 -11.77
C ASP A 92 -9.97 10.37 -11.77
N LEU A 93 -8.97 10.42 -10.87
CA LEU A 93 -7.94 9.38 -10.76
C LEU A 93 -8.37 8.25 -9.81
N SER A 94 -7.95 7.02 -10.13
CA SER A 94 -8.03 5.87 -9.24
C SER A 94 -6.80 5.86 -8.34
N VAL A 95 -6.98 6.30 -7.09
CA VAL A 95 -5.88 6.47 -6.13
C VAL A 95 -5.81 5.26 -5.19
N TRP A 96 -4.63 4.67 -5.09
CA TRP A 96 -4.34 3.49 -4.27
C TRP A 96 -3.22 3.80 -3.29
N VAL A 97 -3.49 3.68 -2.01
CA VAL A 97 -2.50 3.80 -0.94
C VAL A 97 -1.95 2.41 -0.62
N VAL A 98 -0.64 2.25 -0.66
CA VAL A 98 0.03 1.01 -0.25
C VAL A 98 0.88 1.28 0.98
N THR A 99 0.67 0.49 2.02
CA THR A 99 1.26 0.75 3.33
C THR A 99 1.56 -0.55 4.06
N GLY A 100 2.51 -0.51 4.99
CA GLY A 100 2.72 -1.58 5.97
C GLY A 100 1.91 -1.31 7.24
N ASP A 101 1.74 -2.33 8.06
CA ASP A 101 1.21 -2.20 9.42
C ASP A 101 1.89 -1.09 10.23
N GLY A 102 3.22 -1.04 10.27
CA GLY A 102 3.97 0.00 10.97
C GLY A 102 3.85 1.38 10.31
N ASP A 103 3.81 1.45 8.99
CA ASP A 103 3.69 2.71 8.26
C ASP A 103 2.33 3.38 8.49
N ALA A 104 1.24 2.61 8.46
CA ALA A 104 -0.12 3.13 8.62
C ALA A 104 -0.64 3.16 10.06
N LEU A 105 -0.28 2.19 10.91
CA LEU A 105 -0.87 2.04 12.25
C LEU A 105 0.04 2.54 13.38
N SER A 106 1.29 2.90 13.07
CA SER A 106 2.16 3.61 14.01
C SER A 106 2.25 5.08 13.62
N ILE A 107 3.32 5.49 12.95
CA ILE A 107 3.60 6.89 12.60
C ILE A 107 2.53 7.51 11.67
N GLY A 108 1.81 6.69 10.90
CA GLY A 108 0.72 7.11 10.02
C GLY A 108 -0.67 7.10 10.65
N GLY A 109 -0.83 6.61 11.88
CA GLY A 109 -2.14 6.27 12.48
C GLY A 109 -3.17 7.40 12.39
N ASN A 110 -2.78 8.61 12.79
CA ASN A 110 -3.69 9.75 12.78
C ASN A 110 -4.15 10.14 11.36
N HIS A 111 -3.28 9.97 10.35
CA HIS A 111 -3.63 10.24 8.97
C HIS A 111 -4.56 9.17 8.41
N LEU A 112 -4.35 7.90 8.78
CA LEU A 112 -5.23 6.78 8.40
C LEU A 112 -6.65 7.01 8.94
N ILE A 113 -6.78 7.28 10.24
CA ILE A 113 -8.08 7.52 10.88
C ILE A 113 -8.82 8.66 10.17
N HIS A 114 -8.12 9.75 9.85
CA HIS A 114 -8.75 10.89 9.22
C HIS A 114 -9.04 10.74 7.72
N ILE A 115 -8.30 9.92 6.96
CA ILE A 115 -8.69 9.64 5.56
C ILE A 115 -9.96 8.78 5.53
N LEU A 116 -10.07 7.80 6.43
CA LEU A 116 -11.27 6.95 6.58
C LEU A 116 -12.47 7.78 7.04
N ARG A 117 -12.32 8.60 8.09
CA ARG A 117 -13.39 9.46 8.60
C ARG A 117 -13.94 10.44 7.56
N ARG A 118 -13.08 10.92 6.65
CA ARG A 118 -13.50 11.83 5.57
C ARG A 118 -14.14 11.09 4.38
N ASN A 119 -14.12 9.76 4.39
CA ASN A 119 -14.70 8.90 3.35
C ASN A 119 -14.20 9.26 1.95
N LEU A 120 -12.88 9.44 1.81
CA LEU A 120 -12.29 9.70 0.49
C LEU A 120 -12.41 8.45 -0.39
N ASP A 121 -12.75 8.65 -1.66
CA ASP A 121 -12.77 7.61 -2.68
C ASP A 121 -11.33 7.20 -3.06
N VAL A 122 -10.73 6.39 -2.20
CA VAL A 122 -9.39 5.82 -2.36
C VAL A 122 -9.39 4.36 -1.95
N ASN A 123 -8.46 3.58 -2.50
CA ASN A 123 -8.20 2.21 -2.05
C ASN A 123 -7.03 2.24 -1.07
N ILE A 124 -7.08 1.44 0.01
CA ILE A 124 -5.97 1.28 0.96
C ILE A 124 -5.60 -0.20 1.02
N LEU A 125 -4.36 -0.52 0.63
CA LEU A 125 -3.77 -1.85 0.73
C LEU A 125 -2.76 -1.86 1.88
N LEU A 126 -3.16 -2.43 3.02
CA LEU A 126 -2.33 -2.58 4.21
C LEU A 126 -1.70 -3.98 4.24
N PHE A 127 -0.38 -4.01 4.11
CA PHE A 127 0.41 -5.24 4.11
C PHE A 127 0.77 -5.57 5.55
N ASN A 128 -0.05 -6.42 6.18
CA ASN A 128 0.08 -6.74 7.60
C ASN A 128 0.99 -7.95 7.83
N ASN A 129 2.30 -7.74 7.87
CA ASN A 129 3.29 -8.78 8.18
C ASN A 129 3.68 -8.81 9.67
N LYS A 130 3.07 -7.95 10.50
CA LYS A 130 3.24 -7.87 11.95
C LYS A 130 4.67 -7.62 12.40
N ILE A 131 5.47 -6.89 11.61
CA ILE A 131 6.86 -6.59 11.90
C ILE A 131 7.41 -5.45 11.02
N TYR A 132 8.30 -4.61 11.55
CA TYR A 132 9.06 -3.69 10.70
C TYR A 132 10.18 -4.42 9.95
N GLY A 133 9.84 -4.98 8.79
CA GLY A 133 10.76 -5.79 7.98
C GLY A 133 11.96 -5.00 7.45
N LEU A 134 11.73 -3.82 6.86
CA LEU A 134 12.78 -3.04 6.18
C LEU A 134 13.87 -2.56 7.15
N THR A 135 13.49 -2.22 8.38
CA THR A 135 14.39 -1.79 9.46
C THR A 135 14.98 -2.97 10.24
N LYS A 136 14.85 -4.18 9.70
CA LYS A 136 15.47 -5.43 10.17
C LYS A 136 14.84 -6.04 11.42
N GLY A 137 13.53 -5.90 11.62
CA GLY A 137 12.76 -6.79 12.49
C GLY A 137 12.48 -6.27 13.90
N GLN A 138 11.97 -5.05 14.03
CA GLN A 138 11.35 -4.53 15.26
C GLN A 138 9.88 -4.92 15.29
N TYR A 139 9.29 -5.09 16.48
CA TYR A 139 7.85 -5.31 16.60
C TYR A 139 7.05 -4.11 16.07
N SER A 140 5.86 -4.38 15.54
CA SER A 140 4.91 -3.43 14.97
C SER A 140 3.67 -3.29 15.87
N PRO A 141 2.77 -2.31 15.60
CA PRO A 141 1.51 -2.19 16.34
C PRO A 141 0.54 -3.37 16.20
N THR A 142 0.81 -4.32 15.29
CA THR A 142 -0.02 -5.54 15.10
C THR A 142 0.72 -6.82 15.49
N SER A 143 1.94 -6.68 16.04
CA SER A 143 2.72 -7.81 16.55
C SER A 143 2.04 -8.47 17.74
N GLU A 144 2.12 -9.80 17.80
CA GLU A 144 1.56 -10.57 18.90
C GLU A 144 2.18 -10.19 20.26
N VAL A 145 1.37 -10.24 21.33
CA VAL A 145 1.87 -10.15 22.71
C VAL A 145 2.90 -11.25 22.93
N GLY A 146 4.00 -10.92 23.59
CA GLY A 146 5.13 -11.82 23.84
C GLY A 146 6.08 -11.99 22.65
N LYS A 147 5.83 -11.35 21.49
CA LYS A 147 6.71 -11.48 20.32
C LYS A 147 8.11 -10.94 20.61
N VAL A 148 9.10 -11.83 20.57
CA VAL A 148 10.51 -11.49 20.73
C VAL A 148 11.03 -10.90 19.43
N THR A 149 11.55 -9.68 19.49
CA THR A 149 12.16 -8.97 18.34
C THR A 149 13.43 -8.26 18.77
N LYS A 150 14.12 -7.60 17.84
CA LYS A 150 15.37 -6.89 18.16
C LYS A 150 15.18 -5.77 19.20
N SER A 151 14.03 -5.10 19.18
CA SER A 151 13.69 -4.04 20.14
C SER A 151 12.85 -4.52 21.32
N THR A 152 12.33 -5.75 21.26
CA THR A 152 11.58 -6.41 22.35
C THR A 152 12.22 -7.76 22.68
N PRO A 153 13.46 -7.79 23.23
CA PRO A 153 14.17 -9.06 23.47
C PRO A 153 13.50 -9.93 24.53
N VAL A 154 12.67 -9.34 25.39
CA VAL A 154 11.87 -10.03 26.42
C VAL A 154 10.40 -10.25 26.01
N GLY A 155 10.08 -10.03 24.74
CA GLY A 155 8.70 -10.07 24.22
C GLY A 155 8.01 -8.70 24.26
N SER A 156 7.09 -8.47 23.32
CA SER A 156 6.24 -7.26 23.34
C SER A 156 5.17 -7.38 24.43
N ILE A 157 4.90 -6.28 25.14
CA ILE A 157 3.84 -6.21 26.16
C ILE A 157 2.56 -5.54 25.63
N ASP A 158 2.64 -4.91 24.47
CA ASP A 158 1.53 -4.14 23.91
C ASP A 158 0.50 -5.07 23.27
N HIS A 159 -0.78 -4.78 23.49
CA HIS A 159 -1.86 -5.48 22.80
C HIS A 159 -1.93 -5.04 21.33
N PRO A 160 -1.95 -5.97 20.37
CA PRO A 160 -1.99 -5.62 18.95
C PRO A 160 -3.29 -4.91 18.61
N PHE A 161 -3.19 -3.87 17.77
CA PHE A 161 -4.36 -3.31 17.11
C PHE A 161 -4.99 -4.35 16.19
N ASP A 162 -6.32 -4.38 16.17
CA ASP A 162 -7.08 -4.98 15.07
C ASP A 162 -7.29 -3.91 13.98
N PRO A 163 -6.62 -4.02 12.82
CA PRO A 163 -6.73 -3.02 11.77
C PRO A 163 -8.13 -2.89 11.18
N ILE A 164 -8.98 -3.91 11.30
CA ILE A 164 -10.36 -3.91 10.77
C ILE A 164 -11.32 -3.24 11.75
N ALA A 165 -11.02 -3.31 13.05
CA ALA A 165 -11.83 -2.71 14.10
C ALA A 165 -11.51 -1.22 14.37
N LEU A 166 -10.41 -0.71 13.81
CA LEU A 166 -10.01 0.70 13.88
C LEU A 166 -10.94 1.59 13.04
#